data_AF-A0A7C1QK81-F1
#
_entry.id   AF-A0A7C1QK81-F1
#
_cell.length_a   1.000
_cell.length_b   1.000
_cell.length_c   1.000
_cell.angle_alpha   90.00
_cell.angle_beta   90.00
_cell.angle_gamma   90.00
#
_symmetry.space_group_name_H-M   'P 1'
#
loop_
_entity.id
_entity.type
_entity.pdbx_description
1 polymer ?
#
loop_
_entity_poly.entity_id
_entity_poly.type
_entity_poly.pdbx_seq_one_letter_code
_entity_poly.pdbx_strand_id
1 'polypeptide(L)'
;ALLIAETIEQEEWSHISPGTSFLQLKASDSGSCGTYRVIEVKKSRIKERSSLSITARHIMYDTANEIFADAINCVNYTPAELLGLILNYSSFNAGTIEPTTTVPFVRFEYEPVLNCLLRICALTGGELSLDEANGEVDLMNQIGSSNGVIFRYGLNLKGAAQTVNMSRLANRVYGVGGGEPPLLLTGATSSGGNKYASDSTSISLYGVYEGVYHEPTLEDVVNIVATPALDGTYTSGLCQDWTKLGTPTVSKNTNADYYLYGRASQRIQSTADGQGIQQSVSVTSGNIYSFLTNIFLTSGTVRAQIDDGTSVYKRAAPVTGTGLATVRIENWKANNSTVTIKIFQEGTGSADFYVDSVQIAERVRTMPFSVGKSADTLWNHAVEYLNAHKNPEINYEVDLVDFYGDTRAGRETDKFELGDTIKVIDPTLELNVSTRVMEREVDILHPWRVKVRLDNPTPALWPIYSLR
;
A
#
# COMPACT_ATOMS: atom_id res chain seq x y z
N ALA A 1 -10.66 28.35 -26.34
CA ALA A 1 -10.37 27.53 -27.54
C ALA A 1 -11.59 26.69 -27.91
N LEU A 2 -11.97 26.61 -29.19
CA LEU A 2 -13.02 25.67 -29.63
C LEU A 2 -12.38 24.29 -29.73
N LEU A 3 -12.84 23.32 -28.95
CA LEU A 3 -12.41 21.92 -29.09
C LEU A 3 -13.12 21.31 -30.30
N ILE A 4 -12.37 20.73 -31.23
CA ILE A 4 -12.91 20.03 -32.40
C ILE A 4 -12.57 18.55 -32.25
N ALA A 5 -13.58 17.69 -32.38
CA ALA A 5 -13.37 16.25 -32.48
C ALA A 5 -13.16 15.87 -33.95
N GLU A 6 -12.08 15.16 -34.23
CA GLU A 6 -11.73 14.68 -35.57
C GLU A 6 -11.43 13.17 -35.52
N THR A 7 -11.72 12.47 -36.60
CA THR A 7 -11.30 11.07 -36.79
C THR A 7 -9.83 11.03 -37.20
N ILE A 8 -9.05 10.14 -36.59
CA ILE A 8 -7.60 10.02 -36.89
C ILE A 8 -7.37 9.46 -38.31
N GLU A 9 -8.27 8.60 -38.77
CA GLU A 9 -8.04 7.77 -39.96
C GLU A 9 -8.51 8.44 -41.27
N GLN A 10 -9.59 9.25 -41.26
CA GLN A 10 -10.24 9.83 -42.44
C GLN A 10 -11.03 11.12 -42.11
N GLU A 11 -11.35 11.98 -43.08
CA GLU A 11 -12.18 13.19 -42.86
C GLU A 11 -13.69 12.91 -42.72
N GLU A 12 -14.16 11.71 -43.11
CA GLU A 12 -15.58 11.38 -43.14
C GLU A 12 -16.05 10.47 -41.99
N TRP A 13 -17.14 10.87 -41.32
CA TRP A 13 -17.76 10.16 -40.20
C TRP A 13 -18.55 8.89 -40.61
N SER A 14 -18.63 8.59 -41.90
CA SER A 14 -19.41 7.50 -42.49
C SER A 14 -18.85 6.11 -42.17
N HIS A 15 -17.53 6.00 -41.94
CA HIS A 15 -16.78 4.75 -41.76
C HIS A 15 -16.44 4.39 -40.31
N ILE A 16 -16.90 5.18 -39.33
CA ILE A 16 -16.58 4.96 -37.91
C ILE A 16 -17.13 3.62 -37.43
N SER A 17 -16.22 2.81 -36.90
CA SER A 17 -16.50 1.46 -36.40
C SER A 17 -16.02 1.31 -34.96
N PRO A 18 -16.85 0.76 -34.05
CA PRO A 18 -16.42 0.44 -32.69
C PRO A 18 -15.21 -0.49 -32.66
N GLY A 19 -14.29 -0.25 -31.74
CA GLY A 19 -13.10 -1.06 -31.47
C GLY A 19 -11.90 -0.73 -32.35
N THR A 20 -12.11 -0.24 -33.58
CA THR A 20 -11.04 0.03 -34.55
C THR A 20 -10.82 1.51 -34.81
N SER A 21 -11.88 2.33 -34.80
CA SER A 21 -11.74 3.76 -35.09
C SER A 21 -11.33 4.57 -33.86
N PHE A 22 -10.52 5.60 -34.11
CA PHE A 22 -10.05 6.53 -33.08
C PHE A 22 -10.53 7.96 -33.36
N LEU A 23 -10.82 8.67 -32.27
CA LEU A 23 -11.12 10.10 -32.25
C LEU A 23 -9.98 10.84 -31.57
N GLN A 24 -9.69 12.03 -32.06
CA GLN A 24 -8.77 12.97 -31.44
C GLN A 24 -9.53 14.26 -31.12
N LEU A 25 -9.32 14.79 -29.92
CA LEU A 25 -9.76 16.14 -29.58
C LEU A 25 -8.62 17.12 -29.85
N LYS A 26 -8.88 18.19 -30.60
CA LYS A 26 -7.92 19.27 -30.86
C LYS A 26 -8.43 20.59 -30.31
N ALA A 27 -7.57 21.33 -29.61
CA ALA A 27 -7.82 22.73 -29.31
C ALA A 27 -7.37 23.60 -30.50
N SER A 28 -8.06 24.72 -30.73
CA SER A 28 -7.80 25.64 -31.85
C SER A 28 -6.41 26.31 -31.83
N ASP A 29 -5.69 26.24 -30.70
CA ASP A 29 -4.46 27.00 -30.38
C ASP A 29 -3.35 26.14 -29.75
N SER A 30 -3.57 24.85 -29.49
CA SER A 30 -2.56 23.91 -28.99
C SER A 30 -2.71 22.51 -29.61
N GLY A 31 -1.65 21.70 -29.57
CA GLY A 31 -1.64 20.31 -30.05
C GLY A 31 -2.73 19.42 -29.44
N SER A 32 -2.82 18.19 -29.93
CA SER A 32 -3.84 17.19 -29.55
C SER A 32 -4.09 17.12 -28.03
N CYS A 33 -5.36 17.26 -27.63
CA CYS A 33 -5.82 17.24 -26.24
C CYS A 33 -6.23 15.84 -25.74
N GLY A 34 -6.09 14.82 -26.58
CA GLY A 34 -6.27 13.43 -26.17
C GLY A 34 -6.77 12.53 -27.31
N THR A 35 -6.40 11.25 -27.22
CA THR A 35 -6.76 10.19 -28.17
C THR A 35 -7.75 9.22 -27.53
N TYR A 36 -8.83 8.93 -28.25
CA TYR A 36 -9.96 8.15 -27.74
C TYR A 36 -10.33 7.02 -28.70
N ARG A 37 -10.44 5.80 -28.21
CA ARG A 37 -10.96 4.66 -28.97
C ARG A 37 -12.48 4.65 -28.94
N VAL A 38 -13.10 4.55 -30.12
CA VAL A 38 -14.56 4.43 -30.23
C VAL A 38 -15.01 3.07 -29.68
N ILE A 39 -15.91 3.07 -28.70
CA ILE A 39 -16.44 1.86 -28.06
C ILE A 39 -17.89 1.56 -28.45
N GLU A 40 -18.65 2.59 -28.82
CA GLU A 40 -20.05 2.45 -29.23
C GLU A 40 -20.40 3.45 -30.32
N VAL A 41 -21.17 3.00 -31.31
CA VAL A 41 -21.74 3.85 -32.35
C VAL A 41 -23.23 3.53 -32.47
N LYS A 42 -24.08 4.55 -32.26
CA LYS A 42 -25.53 4.45 -32.40
C LYS A 42 -26.00 5.35 -33.54
N LYS A 43 -26.56 4.72 -34.57
CA LYS A 43 -27.23 5.41 -35.68
C LYS A 43 -28.72 5.49 -35.40
N SER A 44 -29.31 6.67 -35.50
CA SER A 44 -30.75 6.86 -35.33
C SER A 44 -31.32 7.78 -36.39
N ARG A 45 -32.63 7.69 -36.65
CA ARG A 45 -33.32 8.56 -37.59
C ARG A 45 -34.66 8.98 -36.98
N ILE A 46 -34.91 10.28 -36.99
CA ILE A 46 -36.21 10.87 -36.63
C ILE A 46 -36.67 11.70 -37.82
N LYS A 47 -37.73 11.23 -38.50
CA LYS A 47 -38.26 11.81 -39.76
C LYS A 47 -37.18 11.94 -40.84
N GLU A 48 -36.79 13.16 -41.20
CA GLU A 48 -35.79 13.46 -42.23
C GLU A 48 -34.38 13.69 -41.65
N ARG A 49 -34.24 13.72 -40.32
CA ARG A 49 -32.94 13.89 -39.66
C ARG A 49 -32.39 12.53 -39.26
N SER A 50 -31.20 12.20 -39.74
CA SER A 50 -30.35 11.16 -39.17
C SER A 50 -29.47 11.77 -38.08
N SER A 51 -29.17 10.97 -37.05
CA SER A 51 -28.17 11.29 -36.04
C SER A 51 -27.24 10.11 -35.82
N LEU A 52 -26.00 10.43 -35.49
CA LEU A 52 -24.94 9.50 -35.10
C LEU A 52 -24.50 9.89 -33.69
N SER A 53 -24.60 8.96 -32.75
CA SER A 53 -24.06 9.12 -31.40
C SER A 53 -22.87 8.20 -31.24
N ILE A 54 -21.75 8.73 -30.75
CA ILE A 54 -20.50 7.99 -30.62
C ILE A 54 -20.06 8.09 -29.17
N THR A 55 -19.77 6.94 -28.56
CA THR A 55 -19.11 6.86 -27.25
C THR A 55 -17.68 6.40 -27.48
N ALA A 56 -16.71 7.15 -26.98
CA ALA A 56 -15.30 6.82 -27.06
C ALA A 56 -14.65 6.93 -25.68
N ARG A 57 -13.59 6.14 -25.45
CA ARG A 57 -12.85 6.10 -24.18
C ARG A 57 -11.39 6.42 -24.43
N HIS A 58 -10.74 7.09 -23.47
CA HIS A 58 -9.34 7.47 -23.59
C HIS A 58 -8.44 6.25 -23.86
N ILE A 59 -7.41 6.41 -24.70
CA ILE A 59 -6.59 5.29 -25.19
C ILE A 59 -5.89 4.51 -24.07
N MET A 60 -5.57 5.16 -22.94
CA MET A 60 -5.03 4.49 -21.76
C MET A 60 -5.92 3.34 -21.26
N TYR A 61 -7.24 3.40 -21.47
CA TYR A 61 -8.15 2.32 -21.07
C TYR A 61 -8.01 1.05 -21.90
N ASP A 62 -7.23 1.04 -22.99
CA ASP A 62 -6.93 -0.18 -23.73
C ASP A 62 -6.14 -1.17 -22.86
N THR A 63 -5.38 -0.68 -21.88
CA THR A 63 -4.74 -1.49 -20.83
C THR A 63 -5.73 -2.32 -20.00
N ALA A 64 -7.03 -2.01 -20.04
CA ALA A 64 -8.07 -2.84 -19.40
C ALA A 64 -8.35 -4.13 -20.18
N ASN A 65 -7.98 -4.18 -21.46
CA ASN A 65 -8.14 -5.35 -22.33
C ASN A 65 -6.83 -6.13 -22.49
N GLU A 66 -5.71 -5.57 -22.05
CA GLU A 66 -4.40 -6.22 -21.99
C GLU A 66 -4.30 -7.03 -20.70
N ILE A 67 -3.78 -8.25 -20.78
CA ILE A 67 -3.71 -9.17 -19.64
C ILE A 67 -2.27 -9.33 -19.20
N PHE A 68 -2.01 -9.08 -17.91
CA PHE A 68 -0.80 -9.53 -17.24
C PHE A 68 -0.84 -11.06 -17.13
N ALA A 69 -0.29 -11.75 -18.13
CA ALA A 69 -0.39 -13.19 -18.28
C ALA A 69 0.74 -13.94 -17.55
N ASP A 70 0.96 -13.61 -16.27
CA ASP A 70 1.94 -14.25 -15.39
C ASP A 70 1.44 -14.24 -13.94
N ALA A 71 2.17 -14.90 -13.04
CA ALA A 71 1.92 -14.95 -11.61
C ALA A 71 3.21 -14.72 -10.82
N ILE A 72 3.32 -13.58 -10.15
CA ILE A 72 4.52 -13.20 -9.41
C ILE A 72 4.20 -12.59 -8.04
N ASN A 73 5.02 -12.93 -7.04
CA ASN A 73 5.06 -12.26 -5.75
C ASN A 73 6.22 -11.27 -5.75
N CYS A 74 5.92 -9.97 -5.63
CA CYS A 74 6.93 -8.91 -5.55
C CYS A 74 7.10 -8.51 -4.08
N VAL A 75 8.32 -8.64 -3.55
CA VAL A 75 8.67 -8.31 -2.16
C VAL A 75 9.70 -7.20 -2.13
N ASN A 76 9.39 -6.06 -1.52
CA ASN A 76 10.23 -4.85 -1.46
C ASN A 76 10.61 -4.24 -2.83
N TYR A 77 9.77 -4.40 -3.84
CA TYR A 77 10.01 -3.79 -5.15
C TYR A 77 9.74 -2.29 -5.10
N THR A 78 10.53 -1.51 -5.85
CA THR A 78 10.28 -0.10 -6.09
C THR A 78 9.12 0.09 -7.08
N PRO A 79 8.41 1.23 -7.06
CA PRO A 79 7.33 1.51 -8.01
C PRO A 79 7.80 1.43 -9.47
N ALA A 80 9.05 1.81 -9.75
CA ALA A 80 9.64 1.70 -11.07
C ALA A 80 9.82 0.25 -11.55
N GLU A 81 10.30 -0.64 -10.66
CA GLU A 81 10.41 -2.07 -10.98
C GLU A 81 9.04 -2.70 -11.21
N LEU A 82 8.03 -2.31 -10.42
CA LEU A 82 6.65 -2.78 -10.59
C LEU A 82 6.04 -2.31 -11.92
N LEU A 83 6.15 -1.02 -12.24
CA LEU A 83 5.59 -0.47 -13.46
C LEU A 83 6.25 -1.07 -14.71
N GLY A 84 7.58 -1.20 -14.70
CA GLY A 84 8.32 -1.85 -15.78
C GLY A 84 7.94 -3.32 -15.97
N LEU A 85 7.70 -4.06 -14.88
CA LEU A 85 7.25 -5.45 -14.96
C LEU A 85 5.87 -5.57 -15.60
N ILE A 86 4.92 -4.73 -15.17
CA ILE A 86 3.53 -4.78 -15.63
C ILE A 86 3.41 -4.31 -17.08
N LEU A 87 4.09 -3.22 -17.44
CA LEU A 87 4.00 -2.62 -18.77
C LEU A 87 4.69 -3.45 -19.86
N ASN A 88 5.51 -4.46 -19.51
CA ASN A 88 5.97 -5.46 -20.49
C ASN A 88 4.82 -6.25 -21.16
N TYR A 89 3.64 -6.25 -20.56
CA TYR A 89 2.42 -6.88 -21.08
C TYR A 89 1.46 -5.86 -21.71
N SER A 90 1.91 -4.62 -21.90
CA SER A 90 1.12 -3.52 -22.43
C SER A 90 1.63 -3.04 -23.79
N SER A 91 0.78 -2.34 -24.54
CA SER A 91 1.17 -1.56 -25.72
C SER A 91 1.88 -0.25 -25.37
N PHE A 92 1.85 0.17 -24.10
CA PHE A 92 2.52 1.37 -23.60
C PHE A 92 3.83 1.03 -22.88
N ASN A 93 4.80 1.94 -22.95
CA ASN A 93 6.07 1.82 -22.22
C ASN A 93 5.99 2.55 -20.87
N ALA A 94 6.92 2.24 -19.96
CA ALA A 94 7.07 3.00 -18.73
C ALA A 94 7.74 4.35 -19.02
N GLY A 95 7.13 5.45 -18.57
CA GLY A 95 7.70 6.79 -18.64
C GLY A 95 8.34 7.22 -17.33
N THR A 96 8.02 8.44 -16.91
CA THR A 96 8.49 9.04 -15.66
C THR A 96 7.83 8.40 -14.44
N ILE A 97 8.64 7.93 -13.49
CA ILE A 97 8.15 7.37 -12.21
C ILE A 97 8.77 8.18 -11.07
N GLU A 98 7.93 8.89 -10.32
CA GLU A 98 8.37 9.73 -9.20
C GLU A 98 8.30 9.06 -7.82
N PRO A 99 7.29 8.22 -7.49
CA PRO A 99 7.25 7.55 -6.20
C PRO A 99 8.45 6.60 -6.04
N THR A 100 9.22 6.77 -4.96
CA THR A 100 10.43 5.96 -4.71
C THR A 100 10.26 4.94 -3.58
N THR A 101 9.18 5.03 -2.80
CA THR A 101 8.97 4.17 -1.63
C THR A 101 8.66 2.74 -2.06
N THR A 102 9.46 1.78 -1.57
CA THR A 102 9.28 0.36 -1.89
C THR A 102 7.97 -0.19 -1.33
N VAL A 103 7.31 -1.02 -2.13
CA VAL A 103 6.11 -1.76 -1.72
C VAL A 103 6.54 -3.04 -1.00
N PRO A 104 6.17 -3.25 0.29
CA PRO A 104 6.63 -4.41 1.06
C PRO A 104 6.24 -5.75 0.44
N PHE A 105 4.99 -5.87 -0.03
CA PHE A 105 4.48 -7.06 -0.70
C PHE A 105 3.34 -6.70 -1.64
N VAL A 106 3.38 -7.21 -2.86
CA VAL A 106 2.25 -7.23 -3.79
C VAL A 106 2.31 -8.49 -4.65
N ARG A 107 1.15 -9.09 -4.92
CA ARG A 107 1.01 -10.21 -5.86
C ARG A 107 0.22 -9.74 -7.07
N PHE A 108 0.67 -10.15 -8.25
CA PHE A 108 -0.07 -10.02 -9.51
C PHE A 108 -0.27 -11.40 -10.11
N GLU A 109 -1.47 -11.66 -10.61
CA GLU A 109 -1.84 -12.97 -11.15
C GLU A 109 -2.98 -12.85 -12.16
N TYR A 110 -2.69 -13.13 -13.44
CA TYR A 110 -3.67 -13.27 -14.54
C TYR A 110 -4.82 -12.26 -14.51
N GLU A 111 -4.48 -10.97 -14.52
CA GLU A 111 -5.46 -9.88 -14.40
C GLU A 111 -5.20 -8.76 -15.42
N PRO A 112 -6.19 -7.89 -15.70
CA PRO A 112 -6.00 -6.76 -16.60
C PRO A 112 -4.86 -5.85 -16.18
N VAL A 113 -4.05 -5.40 -17.14
CA VAL A 113 -2.93 -4.47 -16.90
C VAL A 113 -3.41 -3.22 -16.16
N LEU A 114 -4.58 -2.67 -16.53
CA LEU A 114 -5.17 -1.52 -15.81
C LEU A 114 -5.37 -1.80 -14.31
N ASN A 115 -5.84 -2.99 -13.93
CA ASN A 115 -6.05 -3.33 -12.52
C ASN A 115 -4.71 -3.42 -11.77
N CYS A 116 -3.66 -3.93 -12.41
CA CYS A 116 -2.31 -3.92 -11.86
C CYS A 116 -1.81 -2.49 -11.65
N LEU A 117 -1.96 -1.62 -12.65
CA LEU A 117 -1.56 -0.21 -12.56
C LEU A 117 -2.30 0.53 -11.44
N LEU A 118 -3.62 0.36 -11.35
CA LEU A 118 -4.44 0.94 -10.28
C LEU A 118 -4.05 0.41 -8.89
N ARG A 119 -3.67 -0.87 -8.78
CA ARG A 119 -3.15 -1.43 -7.53
C ARG A 119 -1.80 -0.81 -7.15
N ILE A 120 -0.91 -0.58 -8.10
CA ILE A 120 0.36 0.13 -7.85
C ILE A 120 0.07 1.54 -7.34
N CYS A 121 -0.86 2.27 -7.94
CA CYS A 121 -1.28 3.60 -7.48
C CYS A 121 -1.81 3.56 -6.04
N ALA A 122 -2.69 2.62 -5.73
CA ALA A 122 -3.24 2.46 -4.38
C ALA A 122 -2.16 2.16 -3.32
N LEU A 123 -1.10 1.43 -3.68
CA LEU A 123 -0.01 1.07 -2.78
C LEU A 123 1.03 2.18 -2.62
N THR A 124 1.18 3.04 -3.63
CA THR A 124 2.23 4.07 -3.67
C THR A 124 1.71 5.48 -3.39
N GLY A 125 0.40 5.69 -3.52
CA GLY A 125 -0.24 7.01 -3.52
C GLY A 125 0.00 7.80 -4.82
N GLY A 126 0.59 7.19 -5.85
CA GLY A 126 0.87 7.85 -7.13
C GLY A 126 -0.35 7.96 -8.04
N GLU A 127 -0.25 8.85 -9.03
CA GLU A 127 -1.28 9.15 -10.03
C GLU A 127 -0.75 8.81 -11.44
N LEU A 128 -1.58 8.16 -12.26
CA LEU A 128 -1.21 7.79 -13.64
C LEU A 128 -1.44 8.95 -14.59
N SER A 129 -0.44 9.23 -15.43
CA SER A 129 -0.56 10.10 -16.60
C SER A 129 -0.14 9.35 -17.84
N LEU A 130 -0.71 9.69 -19.00
CA LEU A 130 -0.29 9.15 -20.28
C LEU A 130 0.41 10.25 -21.08
N ASP A 131 1.67 10.05 -21.40
CA ASP A 131 2.34 10.79 -22.46
C ASP A 131 1.99 10.16 -23.81
N GLU A 132 0.95 10.72 -24.44
CA GLU A 132 0.49 10.27 -25.76
C GLU A 132 1.54 10.47 -26.87
N ALA A 133 2.48 11.40 -26.72
CA ALA A 133 3.46 11.66 -27.76
C ALA A 133 4.52 10.55 -27.85
N ASN A 134 4.90 9.99 -26.69
CA ASN A 134 5.88 8.91 -26.59
C ASN A 134 5.25 7.53 -26.39
N GLY A 135 3.95 7.45 -26.11
CA GLY A 135 3.27 6.19 -25.77
C GLY A 135 3.72 5.65 -24.42
N GLU A 136 3.96 6.55 -23.46
CA GLU A 136 4.53 6.23 -22.16
C GLU A 136 3.51 6.49 -21.05
N VAL A 137 3.40 5.56 -20.10
CA VAL A 137 2.61 5.71 -18.88
C VAL A 137 3.53 6.18 -17.76
N ASP A 138 3.25 7.38 -17.26
CA ASP A 138 3.93 7.98 -16.13
C ASP A 138 3.20 7.64 -14.83
N LEU A 139 3.97 7.53 -13.74
CA LEU A 139 3.47 7.46 -12.37
C LEU A 139 4.03 8.64 -11.58
N MET A 140 3.20 9.65 -11.39
CA MET A 140 3.56 10.91 -10.72
C MET A 140 3.17 10.87 -9.24
N ASN A 141 3.85 11.62 -8.37
CA ASN A 141 3.37 11.81 -7.00
C ASN A 141 2.07 12.63 -6.98
N GLN A 142 1.94 13.57 -7.92
CA GLN A 142 0.77 14.42 -8.05
C GLN A 142 0.69 15.00 -9.47
N ILE A 143 -0.48 14.93 -10.10
CA ILE A 143 -0.79 15.57 -11.39
C ILE A 143 -1.48 16.92 -11.13
N GLY A 144 -1.21 17.88 -12.00
CA GLY A 144 -1.78 19.23 -11.92
C GLY A 144 -0.92 20.20 -11.11
N SER A 145 -1.37 21.45 -11.09
CA SER A 145 -0.61 22.62 -10.69
C SER A 145 -1.47 23.59 -9.88
N SER A 146 -0.83 24.48 -9.11
CA SER A 146 -1.53 25.54 -8.38
C SER A 146 -1.39 26.86 -9.13
N ASN A 147 -2.24 27.06 -10.13
CA ASN A 147 -2.20 28.24 -11.00
C ASN A 147 -2.95 29.46 -10.42
N GLY A 148 -3.39 29.39 -9.16
CA GLY A 148 -4.07 30.50 -8.48
C GLY A 148 -5.51 30.73 -8.95
N VAL A 149 -6.12 29.76 -9.63
CA VAL A 149 -7.50 29.84 -10.13
C VAL A 149 -8.49 29.92 -8.96
N ILE A 150 -9.44 30.85 -9.05
CA ILE A 150 -10.45 31.08 -8.01
C ILE A 150 -11.85 30.96 -8.61
N PHE A 151 -12.68 30.10 -8.05
CA PHE A 151 -14.12 30.01 -8.31
C PHE A 151 -14.87 30.79 -7.26
N ARG A 152 -15.55 31.86 -7.67
CA ARG A 152 -16.19 32.81 -6.75
C ARG A 152 -17.66 33.02 -7.08
N TYR A 153 -18.49 32.95 -6.04
CA TYR A 153 -19.90 33.30 -6.11
C TYR A 153 -20.11 34.70 -6.71
N GLY A 154 -21.04 34.80 -7.66
CA GLY A 154 -21.34 36.05 -8.38
C GLY A 154 -20.35 36.40 -9.50
N LEU A 155 -19.36 35.55 -9.78
CA LEU A 155 -18.41 35.72 -10.89
C LEU A 155 -18.45 34.54 -11.88
N ASN A 156 -17.60 33.52 -11.68
CA ASN A 156 -17.52 32.29 -12.49
C ASN A 156 -18.26 31.10 -11.87
N LEU A 157 -18.70 31.21 -10.61
CA LEU A 157 -19.46 30.16 -9.92
C LEU A 157 -20.95 30.33 -10.20
N LYS A 158 -21.53 29.42 -10.99
CA LYS A 158 -22.95 29.42 -11.34
C LYS A 158 -23.79 28.66 -10.30
N GLY A 159 -23.26 27.57 -9.78
CA GLY A 159 -23.91 26.73 -8.79
C GLY A 159 -22.87 25.97 -7.98
N ALA A 160 -23.19 25.69 -6.72
CA ALA A 160 -22.37 24.86 -5.86
C ALA A 160 -23.29 23.97 -5.01
N ALA A 161 -22.88 22.72 -4.83
CA ALA A 161 -23.48 21.78 -3.91
C ALA A 161 -22.38 21.16 -3.05
N GLN A 162 -22.62 21.11 -1.74
CA GLN A 162 -21.77 20.42 -0.78
C GLN A 162 -22.56 19.26 -0.18
N THR A 163 -21.99 18.06 -0.26
CA THR A 163 -22.52 16.87 0.43
C THR A 163 -21.54 16.42 1.49
N VAL A 164 -21.97 16.39 2.75
CA VAL A 164 -21.18 15.89 3.88
C VAL A 164 -21.72 14.53 4.30
N ASN A 165 -20.91 13.49 4.15
CA ASN A 165 -21.25 12.12 4.52
C ASN A 165 -20.44 11.69 5.75
N MET A 166 -21.14 11.41 6.85
CA MET A 166 -20.55 10.98 8.12
C MET A 166 -20.71 9.48 8.37
N SER A 167 -21.26 8.70 7.42
CA SER A 167 -21.58 7.28 7.63
C SER A 167 -20.35 6.40 7.83
N ARG A 168 -19.20 6.82 7.29
CA ARG A 168 -17.90 6.13 7.43
C ARG A 168 -16.95 6.80 8.41
N LEU A 169 -17.39 7.85 9.10
CA LEU A 169 -16.58 8.57 10.07
C LEU A 169 -16.28 7.64 11.27
N ALA A 170 -15.01 7.48 11.61
CA ALA A 170 -14.56 6.75 12.79
C ALA A 170 -13.37 7.50 13.40
N ASN A 171 -13.60 8.15 14.54
CA ASN A 171 -12.60 8.94 15.27
C ASN A 171 -12.25 8.37 16.65
N ARG A 172 -12.88 7.26 17.02
CA ARG A 172 -12.50 6.35 18.10
C ARG A 172 -12.55 4.93 17.60
N VAL A 173 -11.40 4.27 17.49
CA VAL A 173 -11.26 2.95 16.86
C VAL A 173 -10.86 1.92 17.90
N TYR A 174 -11.65 0.87 18.01
CA TYR A 174 -11.30 -0.33 18.77
C TYR A 174 -10.63 -1.34 17.85
N GLY A 175 -9.43 -1.80 18.22
CA GLY A 175 -8.73 -2.87 17.51
C GLY A 175 -8.99 -4.21 18.19
N VAL A 176 -9.43 -5.19 17.41
CA VAL A 176 -9.68 -6.57 17.87
C VAL A 176 -8.93 -7.53 16.95
N GLY A 177 -8.03 -8.31 17.53
CA GLY A 177 -7.33 -9.39 16.83
C GLY A 177 -7.96 -10.77 17.09
N GLY A 178 -7.28 -11.81 16.62
CA GLY A 178 -7.65 -13.21 16.84
C GLY A 178 -7.26 -13.75 18.23
N GLY A 179 -7.58 -15.04 18.43
CA GLY A 179 -7.26 -15.80 19.65
C GLY A 179 -8.35 -15.79 20.73
N GLU A 180 -8.13 -16.59 21.77
CA GLU A 180 -8.98 -16.69 22.95
C GLU A 180 -8.13 -16.56 24.24
N PRO A 181 -8.27 -15.47 25.03
CA PRO A 181 -9.05 -14.26 24.74
C PRO A 181 -8.51 -13.49 23.52
N PRO A 182 -9.33 -12.64 22.87
CA PRO A 182 -8.91 -11.90 21.69
C PRO A 182 -7.78 -10.92 22.02
N LEU A 183 -6.89 -10.71 21.06
CA LEU A 183 -5.90 -9.65 21.12
C LEU A 183 -6.59 -8.28 21.14
N LEU A 184 -6.19 -7.41 22.09
CA LEU A 184 -6.73 -6.06 22.25
C LEU A 184 -5.62 -5.01 22.24
N LEU A 185 -5.98 -3.78 21.89
CA LEU A 185 -5.07 -2.62 21.89
C LEU A 185 -4.45 -2.32 23.24
N THR A 186 -5.06 -2.74 24.35
CA THR A 186 -4.55 -2.50 25.70
C THR A 186 -3.16 -3.10 25.94
N GLY A 187 -2.77 -4.14 25.19
CA GLY A 187 -1.44 -4.75 25.26
C GLY A 187 -0.34 -3.97 24.51
N ALA A 188 -0.72 -3.01 23.67
CA ALA A 188 0.21 -2.24 22.87
C ALA A 188 0.97 -1.24 23.74
N THR A 189 2.26 -1.08 23.46
CA THR A 189 3.15 -0.13 24.11
C THR A 189 2.66 1.30 23.91
N SER A 190 2.20 1.63 22.69
CA SER A 190 1.73 2.97 22.33
C SER A 190 0.30 3.29 22.79
N SER A 191 -0.46 2.31 23.29
CA SER A 191 -1.85 2.56 23.72
C SER A 191 -1.95 3.25 25.08
N GLY A 192 -0.91 3.18 25.91
CA GLY A 192 -0.97 3.64 27.29
C GLY A 192 -2.02 2.88 28.13
N GLY A 193 -2.40 1.67 27.71
CA GLY A 193 -3.45 0.87 28.36
C GLY A 193 -4.87 1.20 27.89
N ASN A 194 -5.03 2.08 26.89
CA ASN A 194 -6.34 2.40 26.33
C ASN A 194 -6.89 1.25 25.47
N LYS A 195 -8.21 1.08 25.47
CA LYS A 195 -8.92 0.08 24.66
C LYS A 195 -9.12 0.51 23.21
N TYR A 196 -8.86 1.78 22.91
CA TYR A 196 -9.12 2.41 21.63
C TYR A 196 -8.01 3.39 21.26
N ALA A 197 -7.81 3.59 19.97
CA ALA A 197 -7.12 4.75 19.42
C ALA A 197 -8.14 5.86 19.14
N SER A 198 -7.80 7.13 19.35
CA SER A 198 -8.74 8.24 19.13
C SER A 198 -8.04 9.52 18.70
N ASP A 199 -8.74 10.35 17.93
CA ASP A 199 -8.29 11.67 17.52
C ASP A 199 -9.11 12.76 18.24
N SER A 200 -8.49 13.48 19.18
CA SER A 200 -9.18 14.49 20.00
C SER A 200 -9.67 15.69 19.20
N THR A 201 -8.97 16.03 18.11
CA THR A 201 -9.33 17.16 17.24
C THR A 201 -10.61 16.85 16.48
N SER A 202 -10.67 15.68 15.85
CA SER A 202 -11.89 15.19 15.17
C SER A 202 -13.06 15.03 16.14
N ILE A 203 -12.83 14.48 17.34
CA ILE A 203 -13.89 14.34 18.36
C ILE A 203 -14.44 15.70 18.77
N SER A 204 -13.59 16.72 18.89
CA SER A 204 -14.03 18.07 19.24
C SER A 204 -14.85 18.74 18.13
N LEU A 205 -14.57 18.42 16.86
CA LEU A 205 -15.27 18.97 15.71
C LEU A 205 -16.58 18.26 15.39
N TYR A 206 -16.60 16.92 15.49
CA TYR A 206 -17.71 16.11 14.98
C TYR A 206 -18.45 15.34 16.07
N GLY A 207 -17.91 15.23 17.28
CA GLY A 207 -18.41 14.33 18.32
C GLY A 207 -17.79 12.94 18.22
N VAL A 208 -18.23 12.00 19.07
CA VAL A 208 -17.66 10.65 19.13
C VAL A 208 -18.31 9.74 18.10
N TYR A 209 -17.49 9.20 17.19
CA TYR A 209 -17.87 8.18 16.22
C TYR A 209 -16.98 6.95 16.39
N GLU A 210 -17.61 5.85 16.81
CA GLU A 210 -16.91 4.61 17.14
C GLU A 210 -16.82 3.70 15.91
N GLY A 211 -15.61 3.19 15.66
CA GLY A 211 -15.32 2.20 14.64
C GLY A 211 -14.60 0.99 15.23
N VAL A 212 -14.63 -0.13 14.52
CA VAL A 212 -13.94 -1.36 14.89
C VAL A 212 -13.03 -1.77 13.75
N TYR A 213 -11.74 -1.94 14.04
CA TYR A 213 -10.78 -2.56 13.15
C TYR A 213 -10.57 -4.02 13.60
N HIS A 214 -10.83 -4.96 12.70
CA HIS A 214 -10.83 -6.38 13.00
C HIS A 214 -9.75 -7.10 12.19
N GLU A 215 -8.79 -7.71 12.87
CA GLU A 215 -7.68 -8.45 12.25
C GLU A 215 -7.58 -9.87 12.83
N PRO A 216 -8.37 -10.83 12.35
CA PRO A 216 -8.49 -12.15 12.96
C PRO A 216 -7.22 -12.99 12.82
N THR A 217 -6.29 -12.63 11.93
CA THR A 217 -5.05 -13.38 11.72
C THR A 217 -3.97 -13.06 12.77
N LEU A 218 -4.10 -11.94 13.48
CA LEU A 218 -3.16 -11.53 14.53
C LEU A 218 -3.61 -12.05 15.91
N GLU A 219 -2.91 -13.06 16.42
CA GLU A 219 -3.13 -13.58 17.77
C GLU A 219 -2.26 -12.88 18.82
N ASP A 220 -2.67 -12.98 20.09
CA ASP A 220 -1.96 -12.37 21.23
C ASP A 220 -0.64 -13.10 21.56
N VAL A 221 0.44 -12.52 21.04
CA VAL A 221 1.82 -12.99 21.21
C VAL A 221 2.70 -11.83 21.67
N VAL A 222 3.47 -12.10 22.73
CA VAL A 222 4.57 -11.25 23.18
C VAL A 222 5.86 -12.04 23.04
N ASN A 223 6.66 -11.69 22.05
CA ASN A 223 7.99 -12.22 21.86
C ASN A 223 8.98 -11.49 22.78
N ILE A 224 9.54 -12.23 23.73
CA ILE A 224 10.47 -11.68 24.73
C ILE A 224 11.95 -11.71 24.29
N VAL A 225 12.24 -12.22 23.10
CA VAL A 225 13.59 -12.24 22.51
C VAL A 225 13.94 -10.86 21.98
N ALA A 226 15.15 -10.39 22.28
CA ALA A 226 15.63 -9.10 21.77
C ALA A 226 16.19 -9.27 20.35
N THR A 227 15.82 -8.36 19.45
CA THR A 227 16.11 -8.43 18.01
C THR A 227 15.78 -9.82 17.42
N PRO A 228 14.49 -10.24 17.48
CA PRO A 228 14.08 -11.62 17.22
C PRO A 228 14.12 -12.03 15.74
N ALA A 229 14.09 -11.07 14.81
CA ALA A 229 14.19 -11.30 13.37
C ALA A 229 15.60 -11.09 12.81
N LEU A 230 16.59 -10.88 13.68
CA LEU A 230 18.01 -10.75 13.32
C LEU A 230 18.32 -9.70 12.23
N ASP A 231 17.50 -8.66 12.15
CA ASP A 231 17.57 -7.58 11.16
C ASP A 231 18.04 -6.25 11.75
N GLY A 232 18.55 -6.27 12.99
CA GLY A 232 19.11 -5.11 13.68
C GLY A 232 20.50 -4.70 13.20
N THR A 233 21.22 -3.96 14.06
CA THR A 233 22.58 -3.49 13.77
C THR A 233 23.58 -4.64 13.88
N TYR A 234 24.51 -4.77 12.92
CA TYR A 234 25.55 -5.79 12.93
C TYR A 234 26.90 -5.19 13.29
N THR A 235 27.57 -5.76 14.31
CA THR A 235 28.94 -5.40 14.68
C THR A 235 29.84 -6.62 14.53
N SER A 236 30.92 -6.49 13.76
CA SER A 236 31.85 -7.61 13.47
C SER A 236 31.14 -8.88 12.97
N GLY A 237 30.08 -8.69 12.16
CA GLY A 237 29.29 -9.77 11.57
C GLY A 237 28.23 -10.38 12.49
N LEU A 238 28.09 -9.93 13.73
CA LEU A 238 27.09 -10.41 14.70
C LEU A 238 25.97 -9.39 14.89
N CYS A 239 24.71 -9.85 14.88
CA CYS A 239 23.55 -9.04 15.18
C CYS A 239 23.56 -8.55 16.64
N GLN A 240 23.09 -7.33 16.88
CA GLN A 240 22.91 -6.76 18.21
C GLN A 240 22.10 -7.69 19.13
N ASP A 241 22.34 -7.62 20.44
CA ASP A 241 21.73 -8.46 21.49
C ASP A 241 22.09 -9.96 21.45
N TRP A 242 22.83 -10.41 20.44
CA TRP A 242 23.32 -11.78 20.33
C TRP A 242 24.80 -11.86 20.67
N THR A 243 25.23 -13.01 21.17
CA THR A 243 26.63 -13.30 21.50
C THR A 243 27.08 -14.59 20.82
N LYS A 244 28.39 -14.69 20.51
CA LYS A 244 28.96 -15.94 20.00
C LYS A 244 28.99 -16.99 21.11
N LEU A 245 28.60 -18.21 20.77
CA LEU A 245 28.88 -19.40 21.55
C LEU A 245 30.09 -20.10 20.93
N GLY A 246 31.20 -20.21 21.66
CA GLY A 246 32.47 -20.70 21.11
C GLY A 246 33.12 -19.69 20.14
N THR A 247 33.78 -20.20 19.10
CA THR A 247 34.55 -19.37 18.12
C THR A 247 34.08 -19.52 16.66
N PRO A 248 32.77 -19.41 16.35
CA PRO A 248 32.31 -19.48 14.96
C PRO A 248 32.68 -18.21 14.18
N THR A 249 32.70 -18.37 12.86
CA THR A 249 32.64 -17.25 11.92
C THR A 249 31.18 -16.86 11.73
N VAL A 250 30.87 -15.57 11.86
CA VAL A 250 29.50 -15.05 11.78
C VAL A 250 29.46 -13.86 10.81
N SER A 251 28.38 -13.75 10.05
CA SER A 251 28.18 -12.64 9.12
C SER A 251 26.69 -12.32 8.92
N LYS A 252 26.38 -11.07 8.55
CA LYS A 252 25.06 -10.69 8.06
C LYS A 252 24.78 -11.36 6.72
N ASN A 253 23.60 -11.95 6.56
CA ASN A 253 23.08 -12.40 5.28
C ASN A 253 21.91 -11.52 4.83
N THR A 254 21.90 -11.14 3.56
CA THR A 254 20.80 -10.39 2.92
C THR A 254 20.27 -11.10 1.67
N ASN A 255 20.68 -12.35 1.42
CA ASN A 255 20.05 -13.15 0.37
C ASN A 255 18.66 -13.62 0.84
N ALA A 256 17.63 -13.28 0.05
CA ALA A 256 16.23 -13.61 0.28
C ALA A 256 15.94 -15.11 0.37
N ASP A 257 16.82 -15.97 -0.17
CA ASP A 257 16.67 -17.44 -0.04
C ASP A 257 16.84 -17.95 1.40
N TYR A 258 17.43 -17.15 2.28
CA TYR A 258 17.83 -17.54 3.63
C TYR A 258 17.25 -16.64 4.73
N TYR A 259 16.18 -15.90 4.46
CA TYR A 259 15.39 -15.24 5.49
C TYR A 259 13.88 -15.25 5.14
N LEU A 260 13.02 -15.38 6.15
CA LEU A 260 11.55 -15.30 6.05
C LEU A 260 11.02 -14.03 6.68
N TYR A 261 11.68 -13.56 7.74
CA TYR A 261 11.25 -12.42 8.53
C TYR A 261 12.32 -11.32 8.54
N GLY A 262 11.90 -10.07 8.71
CA GLY A 262 12.81 -8.94 8.74
C GLY A 262 13.49 -8.69 7.38
N ARG A 263 14.75 -8.24 7.42
CA ARG A 263 15.54 -7.84 6.23
C ARG A 263 16.90 -8.53 6.13
N ALA A 264 17.20 -9.42 7.07
CA ALA A 264 18.48 -10.12 7.14
C ALA A 264 18.35 -11.37 8.02
N SER A 265 19.29 -12.30 7.86
CA SER A 265 19.50 -13.42 8.77
C SER A 265 20.95 -13.48 9.24
N GLN A 266 21.18 -14.11 10.39
CA GLN A 266 22.53 -14.33 10.90
C GLN A 266 23.08 -15.61 10.27
N ARG A 267 24.16 -15.51 9.48
CA ARG A 267 24.93 -16.69 9.05
C ARG A 267 25.93 -17.09 10.13
N ILE A 268 26.05 -18.39 10.36
CA ILE A 268 27.00 -19.01 11.27
C ILE A 268 27.73 -20.12 10.52
N GLN A 269 29.06 -20.07 10.54
CA GLN A 269 29.94 -21.11 10.05
C GLN A 269 30.76 -21.64 11.23
N SER A 270 30.49 -22.89 11.60
CA SER A 270 31.18 -23.60 12.67
C SER A 270 32.19 -24.60 12.12
N THR A 271 33.26 -24.82 12.86
CA THR A 271 34.30 -25.82 12.57
C THR A 271 34.42 -26.89 13.65
N ALA A 272 33.67 -26.75 14.75
CA ALA A 272 33.72 -27.66 15.90
C ALA A 272 32.41 -27.63 16.70
N ASP A 273 32.17 -28.74 17.41
CA ASP A 273 31.01 -28.94 18.28
C ASP A 273 30.82 -27.79 19.26
N GLY A 274 29.57 -27.41 19.48
CA GLY A 274 29.22 -26.35 20.42
C GLY A 274 29.40 -24.92 19.88
N GLN A 275 29.87 -24.71 18.65
CA GLN A 275 29.99 -23.37 18.07
C GLN A 275 28.66 -22.86 17.49
N GLY A 276 28.29 -21.62 17.80
CA GLY A 276 26.99 -21.06 17.43
C GLY A 276 26.76 -19.63 17.92
N ILE A 277 25.49 -19.28 18.11
CA ILE A 277 25.07 -18.02 18.72
C ILE A 277 24.17 -18.30 19.94
N GLN A 278 24.14 -17.35 20.87
CA GLN A 278 23.29 -17.42 22.04
C GLN A 278 22.80 -16.03 22.47
N GLN A 279 21.67 -16.02 23.19
CA GLN A 279 21.12 -14.83 23.84
C GLN A 279 20.54 -15.20 25.20
N SER A 280 20.79 -14.36 26.20
CA SER A 280 20.12 -14.47 27.50
C SER A 280 18.82 -13.67 27.49
N VAL A 281 17.75 -14.30 27.98
CA VAL A 281 16.38 -13.77 27.96
C VAL A 281 15.80 -13.83 29.37
N SER A 282 15.23 -12.71 29.83
CA SER A 282 14.53 -12.66 31.11
C SER A 282 13.16 -13.32 31.02
N VAL A 283 12.85 -14.19 31.97
CA VAL A 283 11.56 -14.90 32.07
C VAL A 283 11.05 -14.87 33.50
N THR A 284 9.79 -15.23 33.71
CA THR A 284 9.21 -15.39 35.04
C THR A 284 9.33 -16.85 35.47
N SER A 285 10.06 -17.09 36.56
CA SER A 285 10.16 -18.43 37.15
C SER A 285 8.78 -18.97 37.52
N GLY A 286 8.50 -20.21 37.15
CA GLY A 286 7.22 -20.89 37.38
C GLY A 286 6.24 -20.80 36.21
N ASN A 287 6.43 -19.86 35.27
CA ASN A 287 5.55 -19.72 34.12
C ASN A 287 5.93 -20.71 33.00
N ILE A 288 4.95 -21.00 32.13
CA ILE A 288 5.10 -21.93 31.01
C ILE A 288 5.31 -21.12 29.73
N TYR A 289 6.29 -21.56 28.95
CA TYR A 289 6.73 -20.91 27.73
C TYR A 289 6.75 -21.88 26.55
N SER A 290 6.79 -21.30 25.36
CA SER A 290 7.06 -21.97 24.11
C SER A 290 8.22 -21.26 23.40
N PHE A 291 8.96 -22.01 22.60
CA PHE A 291 10.08 -21.53 21.82
C PHE A 291 9.93 -21.95 20.36
N LEU A 292 10.19 -21.00 19.47
CA LEU A 292 10.14 -21.16 18.03
C LEU A 292 11.42 -20.57 17.44
N THR A 293 12.08 -21.28 16.52
CA THR A 293 13.10 -20.67 15.67
C THR A 293 13.06 -21.25 14.26
N ASN A 294 13.33 -20.40 13.27
CA ASN A 294 13.50 -20.79 11.88
C ASN A 294 14.98 -20.72 11.51
N ILE A 295 15.49 -21.83 10.97
CA ILE A 295 16.90 -22.00 10.63
C ILE A 295 16.98 -22.53 9.21
N PHE A 296 17.82 -21.94 8.36
CA PHE A 296 18.16 -22.47 7.05
C PHE A 296 19.51 -23.18 7.12
N LEU A 297 19.55 -24.47 6.79
CA LEU A 297 20.78 -25.24 6.78
C LEU A 297 21.34 -25.34 5.37
N THR A 298 22.62 -25.05 5.21
CA THR A 298 23.37 -25.38 3.99
C THR A 298 24.11 -26.70 4.17
N SER A 299 24.65 -26.95 5.36
CA SER A 299 25.28 -28.23 5.71
C SER A 299 25.40 -28.41 7.23
N GLY A 300 25.62 -29.66 7.65
CA GLY A 300 25.91 -30.01 9.04
C GLY A 300 24.68 -30.32 9.89
N THR A 301 24.90 -30.35 11.21
CA THR A 301 23.90 -30.71 12.22
C THR A 301 23.79 -29.58 13.23
N VAL A 302 22.60 -29.02 13.39
CA VAL A 302 22.34 -27.84 14.23
C VAL A 302 21.33 -28.19 15.32
N ARG A 303 21.59 -27.71 16.53
CA ARG A 303 20.68 -27.81 17.68
C ARG A 303 20.28 -26.42 18.15
N ALA A 304 18.98 -26.25 18.37
CA ALA A 304 18.43 -25.14 19.14
C ALA A 304 17.89 -25.67 20.47
N GLN A 305 18.28 -25.03 21.57
CA GLN A 305 17.84 -25.37 22.91
C GLN A 305 17.71 -24.13 23.80
N ILE A 306 16.96 -24.29 24.89
CA ILE A 306 16.84 -23.31 25.96
C ILE A 306 17.46 -23.92 27.22
N ASP A 307 18.35 -23.18 27.86
CA ASP A 307 19.03 -23.58 29.08
C ASP A 307 18.65 -22.60 30.20
N ASP A 308 17.97 -23.08 31.24
CA ASP A 308 17.61 -22.24 32.39
C ASP A 308 18.64 -22.34 33.53
N GLY A 309 19.76 -23.05 33.35
CA GLY A 309 20.78 -23.32 34.36
C GLY A 309 20.50 -24.54 35.25
N THR A 310 19.25 -24.99 35.31
CA THR A 310 18.81 -26.20 36.03
C THR A 310 18.41 -27.31 35.07
N SER A 311 17.75 -26.95 33.96
CA SER A 311 17.17 -27.82 32.96
C SER A 311 17.48 -27.31 31.56
N VAL A 312 17.61 -28.25 30.62
CA VAL A 312 17.80 -27.98 29.20
C VAL A 312 16.59 -28.47 28.42
N TYR A 313 15.90 -27.54 27.77
CA TYR A 313 14.74 -27.82 26.93
C TYR A 313 15.17 -27.88 25.47
N LYS A 314 14.96 -29.03 24.83
CA LYS A 314 15.37 -29.29 23.45
C LYS A 314 14.49 -30.35 22.81
N ARG A 315 14.42 -30.35 21.48
CA ARG A 315 13.91 -31.51 20.73
C ARG A 315 14.88 -32.69 20.89
N ALA A 316 14.36 -33.92 20.85
CA ALA A 316 15.20 -35.12 20.96
C ALA A 316 16.26 -35.17 19.84
N ALA A 317 15.83 -35.09 18.58
CA ALA A 317 16.71 -35.05 17.42
C ALA A 317 17.18 -33.61 17.11
N PRO A 318 18.47 -33.42 16.74
CA PRO A 318 18.91 -32.16 16.15
C PRO A 318 18.35 -32.00 14.74
N VAL A 319 18.52 -30.79 14.20
CA VAL A 319 18.21 -30.48 12.81
C VAL A 319 19.39 -30.89 11.94
N THR A 320 19.14 -31.70 10.92
CA THR A 320 20.13 -32.21 9.98
C THR A 320 19.61 -32.02 8.56
N GLY A 321 20.50 -31.91 7.57
CA GLY A 321 20.13 -31.83 6.16
C GLY A 321 20.34 -30.44 5.57
N THR A 322 19.53 -30.08 4.57
CA THR A 322 19.60 -28.78 3.88
C THR A 322 18.21 -28.17 3.75
N GLY A 323 18.14 -26.85 3.64
CA GLY A 323 16.89 -26.09 3.52
C GLY A 323 16.35 -25.56 4.84
N LEU A 324 15.11 -25.06 4.80
CA LEU A 324 14.42 -24.48 5.94
C LEU A 324 14.01 -25.56 6.95
N ALA A 325 14.30 -25.31 8.22
CA ALA A 325 13.84 -26.10 9.35
C ALA A 325 13.28 -25.20 10.45
N THR A 326 12.08 -25.53 10.91
CA THR A 326 11.47 -24.89 12.07
C THR A 326 11.63 -25.77 13.31
N VAL A 327 12.23 -25.22 14.36
CA VAL A 327 12.34 -25.87 15.68
C VAL A 327 11.27 -25.30 16.60
N ARG A 328 10.43 -26.18 17.12
CA ARG A 328 9.40 -25.87 18.13
C ARG A 328 9.68 -26.64 19.41
N ILE A 329 9.67 -25.95 20.54
CA ILE A 329 9.75 -26.54 21.88
C ILE A 329 8.59 -25.95 22.66
N GLU A 330 7.66 -26.81 23.08
CA GLU A 330 6.39 -26.42 23.68
C GLU A 330 6.30 -26.90 25.12
N ASN A 331 5.44 -26.25 25.90
CA ASN A 331 5.07 -26.67 27.24
C ASN A 331 6.27 -26.87 28.19
N TRP A 332 7.23 -25.94 28.17
CA TRP A 332 8.35 -25.96 29.11
C TRP A 332 8.16 -24.91 30.21
N LYS A 333 8.52 -25.26 31.44
CA LYS A 333 8.33 -24.42 32.62
C LYS A 333 9.67 -23.81 33.03
N ALA A 334 9.78 -22.49 33.09
CA ALA A 334 11.00 -21.84 33.54
C ALA A 334 11.26 -22.13 35.04
N ASN A 335 12.44 -22.67 35.39
CA ASN A 335 12.83 -22.85 36.80
C ASN A 335 13.56 -21.64 37.39
N ASN A 336 14.09 -20.78 36.54
CA ASN A 336 14.85 -19.59 36.92
C ASN A 336 14.30 -18.36 36.18
N SER A 337 14.71 -17.18 36.63
CA SER A 337 14.24 -15.90 36.04
C SER A 337 15.01 -15.47 34.80
N THR A 338 15.94 -16.31 34.32
CA THR A 338 16.73 -16.07 33.11
C THR A 338 16.97 -17.39 32.42
N VAL A 339 16.80 -17.39 31.11
CA VAL A 339 17.11 -18.52 30.25
C VAL A 339 18.11 -18.10 29.18
N THR A 340 18.92 -19.03 28.71
CA THR A 340 19.84 -18.82 27.61
C THR A 340 19.40 -19.64 26.41
N ILE A 341 19.05 -18.95 25.33
CA ILE A 341 18.82 -19.57 24.02
C ILE A 341 20.19 -19.91 23.45
N LYS A 342 20.40 -21.14 23.00
CA LYS A 342 21.62 -21.58 22.32
C LYS A 342 21.24 -22.23 21.00
N ILE A 343 21.78 -21.71 19.90
CA ILE A 343 21.65 -22.28 18.56
C ILE A 343 23.05 -22.56 18.02
N PHE A 344 23.41 -23.83 17.93
CA PHE A 344 24.80 -24.24 17.73
C PHE A 344 24.91 -25.54 16.94
N GLN A 345 26.09 -25.77 16.37
CA GLN A 345 26.39 -27.03 15.69
C GLN A 345 26.58 -28.15 16.72
N GLU A 346 25.86 -29.27 16.54
CA GLU A 346 25.98 -30.45 17.40
C GLU A 346 26.71 -31.58 16.66
N GLY A 347 27.64 -32.23 17.34
CA GLY A 347 28.36 -33.42 16.88
C GLY A 347 29.73 -33.09 16.28
N THR A 348 30.37 -34.09 15.68
CA THR A 348 31.69 -33.92 15.06
C THR A 348 31.54 -33.35 13.64
N GLY A 349 32.21 -32.24 13.34
CA GLY A 349 32.28 -31.67 11.99
C GLY A 349 32.09 -30.15 11.94
N SER A 350 31.74 -29.66 10.75
CA SER A 350 31.41 -28.26 10.46
C SER A 350 29.93 -28.12 10.09
N ALA A 351 29.32 -26.98 10.39
CA ALA A 351 28.00 -26.62 9.88
C ALA A 351 28.02 -25.21 9.29
N ASP A 352 27.20 -25.00 8.26
CA ASP A 352 26.93 -23.69 7.67
C ASP A 352 25.42 -23.51 7.65
N PHE A 353 24.94 -22.57 8.46
CA PHE A 353 23.51 -22.36 8.69
C PHE A 353 23.20 -20.89 8.96
N TYR A 354 21.95 -20.54 8.73
CA TYR A 354 21.41 -19.20 8.91
C TYR A 354 20.29 -19.25 9.93
N VAL A 355 20.39 -18.47 10.99
CA VAL A 355 19.28 -18.24 11.91
C VAL A 355 18.52 -17.04 11.40
N ASP A 356 17.24 -17.22 11.12
CA ASP A 356 16.37 -16.19 10.57
C ASP A 356 15.56 -15.54 11.69
N SER A 357 14.78 -16.33 12.41
CA SER A 357 13.93 -15.80 13.47
C SER A 357 13.90 -16.67 14.71
N VAL A 358 13.73 -16.02 15.86
CA VAL A 358 13.71 -16.64 17.18
C VAL A 358 12.64 -16.00 18.04
N GLN A 359 11.84 -16.83 18.70
CA GLN A 359 10.76 -16.39 19.57
C GLN A 359 10.69 -17.24 20.83
N ILE A 360 10.53 -16.57 21.96
CA ILE A 360 9.99 -17.15 23.19
C ILE A 360 8.70 -16.41 23.50
N ALA A 361 7.64 -17.15 23.81
CA ALA A 361 6.35 -16.59 24.22
C ALA A 361 5.84 -17.33 25.45
N GLU A 362 5.15 -16.62 26.36
CA GLU A 362 4.54 -17.20 27.56
C GLU A 362 3.22 -17.93 27.21
N ARG A 363 3.35 -19.03 26.48
CA ARG A 363 2.25 -19.87 26.01
C ARG A 363 2.64 -21.34 26.08
N VAL A 364 1.65 -22.21 26.22
CA VAL A 364 1.87 -23.67 26.23
C VAL A 364 2.28 -24.18 24.84
N ARG A 365 1.74 -23.58 23.78
CA ARG A 365 2.01 -23.96 22.38
C ARG A 365 2.80 -22.87 21.67
N THR A 366 3.49 -23.23 20.59
CA THR A 366 4.11 -22.25 19.70
C THR A 366 3.02 -21.49 18.95
N MET A 367 3.21 -20.18 18.87
CA MET A 367 2.33 -19.26 18.14
C MET A 367 3.03 -18.82 16.85
N PRO A 368 2.31 -18.19 15.89
CA PRO A 368 2.93 -17.50 14.77
C PRO A 368 4.04 -16.54 15.24
N PHE A 369 5.07 -16.38 14.41
CA PHE A 369 6.17 -15.47 14.74
C PHE A 369 5.68 -14.02 14.76
N SER A 370 6.07 -13.29 15.80
CA SER A 370 5.79 -11.86 15.96
C SER A 370 7.06 -11.11 16.35
N VAL A 371 7.25 -9.92 15.77
CA VAL A 371 8.35 -9.02 16.12
C VAL A 371 7.89 -8.18 17.31
N GLY A 372 8.39 -8.51 18.50
CA GLY A 372 7.95 -7.86 19.74
C GLY A 372 6.53 -8.28 20.13
N LYS A 373 5.60 -7.32 20.21
CA LYS A 373 4.21 -7.58 20.63
C LYS A 373 3.27 -7.50 19.44
N SER A 374 2.44 -8.53 19.23
CA SER A 374 1.38 -8.47 18.21
C SER A 374 0.40 -7.31 18.46
N ALA A 375 0.24 -6.90 19.71
CA ALA A 375 -0.59 -5.74 20.07
C ALA A 375 -0.06 -4.42 19.46
N ASP A 376 1.26 -4.28 19.31
CA ASP A 376 1.87 -3.09 18.68
C ASP A 376 1.56 -3.05 17.18
N THR A 377 1.60 -4.21 16.50
CA THR A 377 1.16 -4.34 15.11
C THR A 377 -0.32 -3.97 14.96
N LEU A 378 -1.19 -4.51 15.83
CA LEU A 378 -2.62 -4.20 15.82
C LEU A 378 -2.88 -2.70 16.08
N TRP A 379 -2.10 -2.07 16.96
CA TRP A 379 -2.18 -0.63 17.22
C TRP A 379 -1.86 0.20 15.98
N ASN A 380 -0.78 -0.13 15.27
CA ASN A 380 -0.41 0.59 14.05
C ASN A 380 -1.52 0.50 13.00
N HIS A 381 -2.06 -0.69 12.76
CA HIS A 381 -3.17 -0.85 11.82
C HIS A 381 -4.44 -0.12 12.25
N ALA A 382 -4.77 -0.12 13.56
CA ALA A 382 -5.92 0.63 14.08
C ALA A 382 -5.74 2.15 13.93
N VAL A 383 -4.52 2.66 14.09
CA VAL A 383 -4.18 4.08 13.88
C VAL A 383 -4.23 4.46 12.40
N GLU A 384 -3.77 3.58 11.50
CA GLU A 384 -3.93 3.77 10.06
C GLU A 384 -5.41 3.85 9.67
N TYR A 385 -6.22 2.93 10.17
CA TYR A 385 -7.67 2.94 9.97
C TYR A 385 -8.30 4.24 10.51
N LEU A 386 -7.93 4.67 11.73
CA LEU A 386 -8.36 5.94 12.32
C LEU A 386 -8.01 7.12 11.42
N ASN A 387 -6.76 7.21 10.94
CA ASN A 387 -6.32 8.33 10.12
C ASN A 387 -7.08 8.42 8.79
N ALA A 388 -7.45 7.29 8.19
CA ALA A 388 -8.23 7.25 6.96
C ALA A 388 -9.72 7.63 7.16
N HIS A 389 -10.26 7.49 8.37
CA HIS A 389 -11.71 7.64 8.65
C HIS A 389 -12.04 8.73 9.66
N LYS A 390 -11.07 9.45 10.23
CA LYS A 390 -11.32 10.44 11.29
C LYS A 390 -12.01 11.71 10.83
N ASN A 391 -12.11 11.99 9.54
CA ASN A 391 -12.85 13.16 9.04
C ASN A 391 -13.99 12.71 8.11
N PRO A 392 -15.08 13.48 8.02
CA PRO A 392 -16.19 13.12 7.16
C PRO A 392 -15.77 13.16 5.69
N GLU A 393 -16.55 12.46 4.88
CA GLU A 393 -16.39 12.52 3.43
C GLU A 393 -17.15 13.74 2.89
N ILE A 394 -16.44 14.73 2.37
CA ILE A 394 -17.02 15.98 1.86
C ILE A 394 -16.85 16.03 0.35
N ASN A 395 -17.96 16.00 -0.37
CA ASN A 395 -17.99 16.12 -1.82
C ASN A 395 -18.49 17.51 -2.22
N TYR A 396 -17.75 18.17 -3.10
CA TYR A 396 -18.17 19.43 -3.71
C TYR A 396 -18.44 19.23 -5.19
N GLU A 397 -19.62 19.66 -5.63
CA GLU A 397 -20.01 19.72 -7.03
C GLU A 397 -20.23 21.18 -7.39
N VAL A 398 -19.59 21.63 -8.46
CA VAL A 398 -19.53 23.03 -8.84
C VAL A 398 -19.85 23.18 -10.32
N ASP A 399 -20.85 24.02 -10.61
CA ASP A 399 -21.20 24.45 -11.96
C ASP A 399 -20.52 25.79 -12.24
N LEU A 400 -19.78 25.86 -13.34
CA LEU A 400 -18.96 27.01 -13.69
C LEU A 400 -19.38 27.66 -15.00
N VAL A 401 -19.07 28.95 -15.09
CA VAL A 401 -18.84 29.63 -16.35
C VAL A 401 -17.34 29.71 -16.58
N ASP A 402 -16.82 28.90 -17.49
CA ASP A 402 -15.41 28.92 -17.87
C ASP A 402 -15.14 30.12 -18.79
N PHE A 403 -14.43 31.12 -18.25
CA PHE A 403 -14.04 32.31 -18.99
C PHE A 403 -12.90 32.06 -19.97
N TYR A 404 -12.02 31.06 -19.75
CA TYR A 404 -10.95 30.71 -20.68
C TYR A 404 -11.50 30.20 -22.02
N GLY A 405 -12.62 29.47 -21.96
CA GLY A 405 -13.36 29.02 -23.14
C GLY A 405 -14.01 30.16 -23.95
N ASP A 406 -14.21 31.34 -23.37
CA ASP A 406 -14.84 32.49 -24.03
C ASP A 406 -13.82 33.35 -24.79
N THR A 407 -13.95 33.36 -26.11
CA THR A 407 -13.16 34.18 -27.06
C THR A 407 -13.12 35.68 -26.76
N ARG A 408 -13.98 36.21 -25.87
CA ARG A 408 -14.04 37.64 -25.53
C ARG A 408 -13.50 38.00 -24.14
N ALA A 409 -13.29 37.03 -23.25
CA ALA A 409 -12.98 37.28 -21.83
C ALA A 409 -11.88 36.40 -21.23
N GLY A 410 -11.41 35.36 -21.93
CA GLY A 410 -10.43 34.42 -21.41
C GLY A 410 -9.08 35.02 -21.07
N ARG A 411 -8.62 34.77 -19.84
CA ARG A 411 -7.24 35.02 -19.39
C ARG A 411 -6.58 33.70 -19.09
N GLU A 412 -5.27 33.59 -19.32
CA GLU A 412 -4.51 32.38 -18.95
C GLU A 412 -4.62 32.05 -17.45
N THR A 413 -4.88 33.06 -16.61
CA THR A 413 -5.11 32.91 -15.17
C THR A 413 -6.39 32.18 -14.80
N ASP A 414 -7.28 31.94 -15.78
CA ASP A 414 -8.56 31.23 -15.58
C ASP A 414 -8.49 29.78 -16.09
N LYS A 415 -7.35 29.35 -16.65
CA LYS A 415 -7.15 27.98 -17.13
C LYS A 415 -6.95 27.02 -15.96
N PHE A 416 -7.72 25.94 -15.94
CA PHE A 416 -7.56 24.82 -15.00
C PHE A 416 -7.75 23.48 -15.71
N GLU A 417 -7.02 22.47 -15.26
CA GLU A 417 -7.08 21.10 -15.74
C GLU A 417 -7.38 20.10 -14.60
N LEU A 418 -7.54 18.82 -14.94
CA LEU A 418 -7.66 17.75 -13.96
C LEU A 418 -6.43 17.73 -13.04
N GLY A 419 -6.65 17.58 -11.73
CA GLY A 419 -5.58 17.56 -10.71
C GLY A 419 -5.15 18.93 -10.22
N ASP A 420 -5.49 20.03 -10.91
CA ASP A 420 -5.13 21.39 -10.49
C ASP A 420 -5.75 21.76 -9.13
N THR A 421 -5.02 22.53 -8.34
CA THR A 421 -5.53 23.08 -7.08
C THR A 421 -6.19 24.43 -7.31
N ILE A 422 -7.47 24.51 -6.95
CA ILE A 422 -8.30 25.69 -7.11
C ILE A 422 -8.78 26.22 -5.74
N LYS A 423 -9.23 27.48 -5.70
CA LYS A 423 -9.88 28.06 -4.53
C LYS A 423 -11.37 28.31 -4.79
N VAL A 424 -12.25 27.75 -3.97
CA VAL A 424 -13.70 27.99 -4.04
C VAL A 424 -14.14 28.93 -2.93
N ILE A 425 -14.79 30.02 -3.30
CA ILE A 425 -15.34 31.03 -2.40
C ILE A 425 -16.83 31.20 -2.68
N ASP A 426 -17.67 30.68 -1.78
CA ASP A 426 -19.11 30.86 -1.78
C ASP A 426 -19.58 31.35 -0.40
N PRO A 427 -19.87 32.65 -0.24
CA PRO A 427 -20.34 33.20 1.04
C PRO A 427 -21.73 32.69 1.45
N THR A 428 -22.56 32.22 0.52
CA THR A 428 -23.90 31.70 0.83
C THR A 428 -23.83 30.30 1.42
N LEU A 429 -22.86 29.49 0.99
CA LEU A 429 -22.56 28.17 1.55
C LEU A 429 -21.43 28.19 2.61
N GLU A 430 -20.94 29.39 2.98
CA GLU A 430 -19.79 29.59 3.87
C GLU A 430 -18.52 28.82 3.43
N LEU A 431 -18.36 28.62 2.12
CA LEU A 431 -17.21 27.94 1.53
C LEU A 431 -16.06 28.91 1.29
N ASN A 432 -14.89 28.60 1.83
CA ASN A 432 -13.62 29.23 1.50
C ASN A 432 -12.52 28.18 1.59
N VAL A 433 -12.50 27.29 0.61
CA VAL A 433 -11.67 26.08 0.61
C VAL A 433 -10.74 26.07 -0.60
N SER A 434 -9.54 25.52 -0.41
CA SER A 434 -8.63 25.21 -1.52
C SER A 434 -8.63 23.69 -1.69
N THR A 435 -8.97 23.21 -2.88
CA THR A 435 -9.16 21.78 -3.17
C THR A 435 -8.79 21.47 -4.62
N ARG A 436 -8.57 20.19 -4.93
CA ARG A 436 -8.16 19.73 -6.26
C ARG A 436 -9.36 19.41 -7.14
N VAL A 437 -9.16 19.52 -8.46
CA VAL A 437 -10.16 19.12 -9.47
C VAL A 437 -10.06 17.61 -9.73
N MET A 438 -11.10 16.86 -9.39
CA MET A 438 -11.15 15.39 -9.51
C MET A 438 -11.92 14.91 -10.72
N GLU A 439 -12.90 15.68 -11.18
CA GLU A 439 -13.68 15.37 -12.37
C GLU A 439 -14.05 16.66 -13.08
N ARG A 440 -14.03 16.63 -14.41
CA ARG A 440 -14.40 17.75 -15.26
C ARG A 440 -15.27 17.24 -16.41
N GLU A 441 -16.47 17.79 -16.53
CA GLU A 441 -17.39 17.56 -17.63
C GLU A 441 -17.50 18.85 -18.45
N VAL A 442 -17.23 18.76 -19.75
CA VAL A 442 -17.19 19.91 -20.66
C VAL A 442 -18.18 19.71 -21.80
N ASP A 443 -19.05 20.70 -22.02
CA ASP A 443 -19.86 20.79 -23.24
C ASP A 443 -19.01 21.38 -24.37
N ILE A 444 -18.63 20.55 -25.35
CA ILE A 444 -17.80 20.96 -26.49
C ILE A 444 -18.46 22.09 -27.32
N LEU A 445 -19.79 22.11 -27.41
CA LEU A 445 -20.52 23.13 -28.18
C LEU A 445 -20.69 24.44 -27.40
N HIS A 446 -20.69 24.35 -26.07
CA HIS A 446 -20.72 25.51 -25.18
C HIS A 446 -19.57 25.43 -24.18
N PRO A 447 -18.31 25.65 -24.60
CA PRO A 447 -17.12 25.41 -23.76
C PRO A 447 -17.12 26.16 -22.43
N TRP A 448 -17.85 27.28 -22.35
CA TRP A 448 -18.03 28.04 -21.11
C TRP A 448 -18.93 27.32 -20.08
N ARG A 449 -19.61 26.23 -20.42
CA ARG A 449 -20.37 25.41 -19.46
C ARG A 449 -19.53 24.23 -19.03
N VAL A 450 -18.99 24.33 -17.82
CA VAL A 450 -18.16 23.29 -17.24
C VAL A 450 -18.75 22.88 -15.90
N LYS A 451 -18.84 21.58 -15.67
CA LYS A 451 -19.19 21.02 -14.38
C LYS A 451 -17.98 20.34 -13.79
N VAL A 452 -17.69 20.61 -12.53
CA VAL A 452 -16.48 20.16 -11.86
C VAL A 452 -16.84 19.49 -10.56
N ARG A 453 -16.22 18.34 -10.29
CA ARG A 453 -16.21 17.74 -8.95
C ARG A 453 -14.83 17.93 -8.33
N LEU A 454 -14.84 18.31 -7.07
CA LEU A 454 -13.63 18.65 -6.34
C LEU A 454 -13.32 17.61 -5.28
N ASP A 455 -12.05 17.56 -4.93
CA ASP A 455 -11.52 16.63 -3.98
C ASP A 455 -12.07 16.88 -2.57
N ASN A 456 -12.11 15.79 -1.81
CA ASN A 456 -12.37 15.83 -0.40
C ASN A 456 -11.04 16.08 0.32
N PRO A 457 -10.87 17.19 1.07
CA PRO A 457 -9.61 17.50 1.76
C PRO A 457 -9.26 16.51 2.90
N THR A 458 -10.02 15.44 3.09
CA THR A 458 -9.70 14.34 4.01
C THR A 458 -8.61 13.46 3.40
N PRO A 459 -7.49 13.18 4.10
CA PRO A 459 -6.50 12.22 3.64
C PRO A 459 -7.07 10.81 3.75
N ALA A 460 -7.80 10.37 2.73
CA ALA A 460 -8.21 8.99 2.60
C ALA A 460 -7.29 8.31 1.59
N LEU A 461 -6.51 7.35 2.09
CA LEU A 461 -6.05 6.23 1.28
C LEU A 461 -7.26 5.70 0.51
N TRP A 462 -7.14 5.70 -0.81
CA TRP A 462 -8.15 5.29 -1.77
C TRP A 462 -8.88 4.02 -1.30
N PRO A 463 -10.22 4.02 -1.15
CA PRO A 463 -10.92 2.79 -0.91
C PRO A 463 -10.92 1.96 -2.20
N ILE A 464 -10.09 0.93 -2.22
CA ILE A 464 -10.36 -0.29 -2.98
C ILE A 464 -11.82 -0.68 -2.66
N TYR A 465 -12.60 -0.99 -3.70
CA TYR A 465 -14.02 -1.37 -3.72
C TYR A 465 -15.05 -0.23 -3.89
N SER A 466 -15.22 0.23 -5.12
CA SER A 466 -16.57 0.37 -5.71
C SER A 466 -16.54 0.09 -7.21
N LEU A 467 -16.43 -1.17 -7.59
CA LEU A 467 -16.98 -1.64 -8.87
C LEU A 467 -18.47 -1.91 -8.64
N ARG A 468 -19.31 -1.05 -9.18
CA ARG A 468 -20.63 -1.42 -9.68
C ARG A 468 -20.73 -0.97 -11.13
#